data_AF-A0A0R2C5E9-F1
#
_entry.id   AF-A0A0R2C5E9-F1
#
_cell.length_a   1.000
_cell.length_b   1.000
_cell.length_c   1.000
_cell.angle_alpha   90.00
_cell.angle_beta   90.00
_cell.angle_gamma   90.00
#
_symmetry.space_group_name_H-M   'P 1'
#
loop_
_entity.id
_entity.type
_entity.pdbx_description
1 polymer ?
#
loop_
_entity_poly.entity_id
_entity_poly.type
_entity_poly.pdbx_seq_one_letter_code
_entity_poly.pdbx_strand_id
1 'polypeptide(L)'
;MVNGDIEKATLSGNVSVELLRNVGLCAQLAEKQAMKNLYVVLNDMAPLLLWVLSFLIMARLTMLGDYCTIKSDIRQSYIIRGAHMDQQVVLQYLQEYRHLRDTQFALFDRHARSFGLTTKEEFVLYMLWESPVGQRQADICARLSATKQTISSITKKLWQQGYAEMAEDSHDRRRKLVRLTAKGRAYAQQVIAPAAQAEIDAMAALSPAEMAELTRLTRLFSKQMTRTFDALQSAKKI
;
A
#
# COMPACT_ATOMS: atom_id res chain seq x y z
N MET A 1 34.82 -6.18 54.91
CA MET A 1 33.61 -5.42 55.32
C MET A 1 33.07 -4.83 54.02
N VAL A 2 32.12 -5.50 53.33
CA VAL A 2 30.66 -5.52 53.62
C VAL A 2 30.09 -4.11 53.41
N ASN A 3 29.03 -3.81 52.68
CA ASN A 3 28.10 -4.45 51.72
C ASN A 3 27.13 -3.32 51.29
N GLY A 4 26.37 -3.54 50.20
CA GLY A 4 24.99 -3.04 50.05
C GLY A 4 24.85 -1.81 49.14
N ASP A 5 24.46 -1.93 47.87
CA ASP A 5 23.17 -2.38 47.29
C ASP A 5 22.22 -1.20 46.95
N ILE A 6 21.99 -1.08 45.63
CA ILE A 6 20.69 -0.96 44.97
C ILE A 6 19.75 0.15 45.46
N GLU A 7 19.52 1.17 44.61
CA GLU A 7 18.13 1.54 44.31
C GLU A 7 17.95 2.05 42.87
N LYS A 8 17.13 1.27 42.14
CA LYS A 8 16.56 1.59 40.84
C LYS A 8 15.54 2.72 41.01
N ALA A 9 15.79 3.91 40.47
CA ALA A 9 14.72 4.86 40.18
C ALA A 9 14.19 4.59 38.76
N THR A 10 13.26 3.63 38.70
CA THR A 10 12.25 3.50 37.65
C THR A 10 11.70 4.86 37.24
N LEU A 11 12.03 5.33 36.03
CA LEU A 11 11.25 6.33 35.29
C LEU A 11 9.91 5.69 34.94
N SER A 12 9.01 5.68 35.94
CA SER A 12 7.66 5.18 35.84
C SER A 12 6.86 6.04 34.86
N GLY A 13 6.01 5.39 34.07
CA GLY A 13 5.10 6.00 33.10
C GLY A 13 4.01 6.89 33.70
N ASN A 14 4.25 7.53 34.85
CA ASN A 14 3.31 8.44 35.49
C ASN A 14 3.39 9.87 34.92
N VAL A 15 4.58 10.35 34.52
CA VAL A 15 4.74 11.71 33.99
C VAL A 15 3.99 11.91 32.68
N SER A 16 3.95 10.89 31.82
CA SER A 16 3.22 10.91 30.55
C SER A 16 1.70 10.78 30.73
N VAL A 17 1.23 10.01 31.71
CA VAL A 17 -0.21 9.88 32.02
C VAL A 17 -0.78 11.16 32.64
N GLU A 18 0.00 11.84 33.48
CA GLU A 18 -0.41 13.10 34.12
C GLU A 18 -0.38 14.27 33.12
N LEU A 19 0.59 14.31 32.22
CA LEU A 19 0.62 15.27 31.10
C LEU A 19 -0.55 15.04 30.12
N LEU A 20 -0.87 13.79 29.78
CA LEU A 20 -2.02 13.43 28.94
C LEU A 20 -3.36 13.71 29.63
N ARG A 21 -3.46 13.51 30.95
CA ARG A 21 -4.63 13.93 31.75
C ARG A 21 -4.81 15.44 31.73
N ASN A 22 -3.72 16.19 31.91
CA ASN A 22 -3.77 17.65 31.92
C ASN A 22 -4.11 18.24 30.55
N VAL A 23 -3.58 17.66 29.46
CA VAL A 23 -3.98 18.02 28.09
C VAL A 23 -5.44 17.66 27.82
N GLY A 24 -5.91 16.51 28.30
CA GLY A 24 -7.32 16.10 28.21
C GLY A 24 -8.27 17.00 29.01
N LEU A 25 -7.88 17.43 30.21
CA LEU A 25 -8.62 18.37 31.05
C LEU A 25 -8.64 19.77 30.42
N CYS A 26 -7.53 20.24 29.86
CA CYS A 26 -7.48 21.50 29.10
C CYS A 26 -8.36 21.45 27.85
N ALA A 27 -8.39 20.34 27.12
CA ALA A 27 -9.27 20.15 25.97
C ALA A 27 -10.74 20.16 26.40
N GLN A 28 -11.11 19.42 27.46
CA GLN A 28 -12.48 19.39 27.99
C GLN A 28 -12.94 20.73 28.56
N LEU A 29 -12.05 21.49 29.21
CA LEU A 29 -12.35 22.84 29.71
C LEU A 29 -12.47 23.85 28.58
N ALA A 30 -11.63 23.77 27.55
CA ALA A 30 -11.74 24.57 26.33
C ALA A 30 -13.03 24.26 25.56
N GLU A 31 -13.44 22.99 25.50
CA GLU A 31 -14.71 22.56 24.90
C GLU A 31 -15.91 23.04 25.71
N LYS A 32 -15.86 22.96 27.05
CA LYS A 32 -16.92 23.50 27.92
C LYS A 32 -17.03 25.03 27.83
N GLN A 33 -15.92 25.75 27.73
CA GLN A 33 -15.90 27.20 27.60
C GLN A 33 -16.34 27.64 26.20
N ALA A 34 -15.92 26.92 25.15
CA ALA A 34 -16.38 27.13 23.78
C ALA A 34 -17.89 26.86 23.67
N MET A 35 -18.40 25.79 24.31
CA MET A 35 -19.82 25.47 24.36
C MET A 35 -20.63 26.50 25.13
N LYS A 36 -20.13 27.03 26.26
CA LYS A 36 -20.78 28.14 26.99
C LYS A 36 -20.84 29.42 26.16
N ASN A 37 -19.75 29.79 25.48
CA ASN A 37 -19.72 30.97 24.62
C ASN A 37 -20.63 30.79 23.37
N LEU A 38 -20.71 29.57 22.82
CA LEU A 38 -21.61 29.24 21.72
C LEU A 38 -23.09 29.27 22.15
N TYR A 39 -23.41 28.86 23.39
CA TYR A 39 -24.76 28.89 23.94
C TYR A 39 -25.29 30.33 24.12
N VAL A 40 -24.41 31.26 24.50
CA VAL A 40 -24.77 32.70 24.62
C VAL A 40 -25.02 33.33 23.25
N VAL A 41 -24.25 32.96 22.22
CA VAL A 41 -24.43 33.47 20.84
C VAL A 41 -25.63 32.85 20.14
N LEU A 42 -25.99 31.60 20.47
CA LEU A 42 -27.12 30.88 19.84
C LEU A 42 -28.49 31.25 20.40
N ASN A 43 -28.56 31.94 21.56
CA ASN A 43 -29.84 32.28 22.21
C ASN A 43 -30.60 33.44 21.54
N ASP A 44 -29.95 34.16 20.60
CA ASP A 44 -30.56 35.25 19.81
C ASP A 44 -30.95 34.85 18.37
N MET A 45 -30.80 33.57 18.01
CA MET A 45 -31.09 33.07 16.66
C MET A 45 -32.38 32.25 16.65
N ALA A 46 -33.25 32.55 15.68
CA ALA A 46 -34.57 31.95 15.54
C ALA A 46 -34.54 30.41 15.64
N PRO A 47 -35.54 29.77 16.28
CA PRO A 47 -35.54 28.36 16.69
C PRO A 47 -35.28 27.34 15.56
N LEU A 48 -35.47 27.72 14.28
CA LEU A 48 -35.09 26.89 13.14
C LEU A 48 -33.56 26.68 13.00
N LEU A 49 -32.74 27.69 13.28
CA LEU A 49 -31.28 27.60 13.13
C LEU A 49 -30.65 26.70 14.20
N LEU A 50 -31.18 26.74 15.43
CA LEU A 50 -30.79 25.84 16.52
C LEU A 50 -31.08 24.37 16.19
N TRP A 51 -32.20 24.10 15.52
CA TRP A 51 -32.57 22.74 15.10
C TRP A 51 -31.64 22.21 14.01
N VAL A 52 -31.31 23.04 13.02
CA VAL A 52 -30.35 22.70 11.95
C VAL A 52 -28.95 22.48 12.51
N LEU A 53 -28.48 23.33 13.43
CA LEU A 53 -27.16 23.17 14.04
C LEU A 53 -27.06 21.90 14.89
N SER A 54 -28.08 21.61 15.72
CA SER A 54 -28.15 20.37 16.50
C SER A 54 -28.15 19.14 15.58
N PHE A 55 -28.88 19.17 14.47
CA PHE A 55 -28.89 18.09 13.50
C PHE A 55 -27.53 17.88 12.83
N LEU A 56 -26.84 18.96 12.45
CA LEU A 56 -25.49 18.89 11.86
C LEU A 56 -24.43 18.41 12.87
N ILE A 57 -24.52 18.83 14.12
CA ILE A 57 -23.64 18.37 15.20
C ILE A 57 -23.88 16.88 15.47
N MET A 58 -25.13 16.44 15.57
CA MET A 58 -25.46 15.02 15.75
C MET A 58 -25.01 14.18 14.55
N ALA A 59 -25.24 14.62 13.32
CA ALA A 59 -24.75 13.93 12.12
C ALA A 59 -23.21 13.83 12.08
N ARG A 60 -22.50 14.87 12.54
CA ARG A 60 -21.04 14.89 12.63
C ARG A 60 -20.52 13.99 13.76
N LEU A 61 -21.20 13.93 14.90
CA LEU A 61 -20.88 13.04 16.01
C LEU A 61 -21.13 11.57 15.65
N THR A 62 -22.20 11.25 14.93
CA THR A 62 -22.47 9.89 14.43
C THR A 62 -21.43 9.49 13.38
N MET A 63 -21.10 10.36 12.42
CA MET A 63 -20.03 10.13 11.44
C MET A 63 -18.66 9.94 12.09
N LEU A 64 -18.32 10.71 13.13
CA LEU A 64 -17.09 10.56 13.90
C LEU A 64 -17.10 9.26 14.73
N GLY A 65 -18.26 8.88 15.27
CA GLY A 65 -18.48 7.60 15.94
C GLY A 65 -18.24 6.41 15.01
N ASP A 66 -18.82 6.44 13.82
CA ASP A 66 -18.63 5.40 12.79
C ASP A 66 -17.19 5.35 12.28
N TYR A 67 -16.53 6.50 12.10
CA TYR A 67 -15.10 6.58 11.75
C TYR A 67 -14.18 6.04 12.85
N CYS A 68 -14.49 6.30 14.13
CA CYS A 68 -13.75 5.75 15.27
C CYS A 68 -13.95 4.24 15.40
N THR A 69 -15.16 3.75 15.09
CA THR A 69 -15.51 2.33 15.20
C THR A 69 -14.79 1.49 14.14
N ILE A 70 -14.68 2.01 12.90
CA ILE A 70 -13.90 1.38 11.82
C ILE A 70 -12.40 1.31 12.17
N LYS A 71 -11.86 2.30 12.91
CA LYS A 71 -10.46 2.27 13.38
C LYS A 71 -10.26 1.36 14.59
N SER A 72 -11.26 1.18 15.45
CA SER A 72 -11.13 0.33 16.66
C SER A 72 -11.15 -1.17 16.35
N ASP A 73 -11.74 -1.60 15.24
CA ASP A 73 -11.81 -3.02 14.84
C ASP A 73 -10.49 -3.59 14.29
N ILE A 74 -9.48 -2.77 14.03
CA ILE A 74 -8.12 -3.22 13.64
C ILE A 74 -7.19 -3.28 14.88
N ARG A 75 -7.74 -3.48 16.08
CA ARG A 75 -6.97 -3.76 17.30
C ARG A 75 -6.88 -5.26 17.53
N GLN A 76 -6.02 -5.93 16.76
CA GLN A 76 -5.53 -7.24 17.14
C GLN A 76 -4.05 -7.12 17.47
N SER A 77 -3.70 -7.45 18.72
CA SER A 77 -2.34 -7.42 19.24
C SER A 77 -1.46 -8.41 18.46
N TYR A 78 -0.45 -7.91 17.76
CA TYR A 78 0.50 -8.77 17.05
C TYR A 78 1.68 -9.11 17.96
N ILE A 79 1.77 -10.38 18.41
CA ILE A 79 3.01 -10.93 18.95
C ILE A 79 3.89 -11.32 17.77
N ILE A 80 4.83 -10.46 17.39
CA ILE A 80 5.82 -10.78 16.34
C ILE A 80 7.17 -11.01 17.01
N ARG A 81 7.63 -12.27 17.01
CA ARG A 81 9.00 -12.69 17.37
C ARG A 81 9.54 -12.11 18.69
N GLY A 82 8.82 -12.35 19.79
CA GLY A 82 9.37 -12.24 21.15
C GLY A 82 9.67 -10.84 21.69
N ALA A 83 9.44 -9.77 20.93
CA ALA A 83 9.54 -8.39 21.40
C ALA A 83 8.17 -7.71 21.35
N HIS A 84 7.74 -7.11 22.46
CA HIS A 84 6.51 -6.33 22.53
C HIS A 84 6.75 -4.98 21.84
N MET A 85 6.52 -4.90 20.53
CA MET A 85 6.51 -3.61 19.82
C MET A 85 5.15 -2.93 19.98
N ASP A 86 5.18 -1.62 20.23
CA ASP A 86 3.97 -0.79 20.21
C ASP A 86 3.31 -0.83 18.83
N GLN A 87 1.99 -1.07 18.81
CA GLN A 87 1.17 -1.06 17.61
C GLN A 87 1.30 0.25 16.82
N GLN A 88 1.49 1.37 17.50
CA GLN A 88 1.67 2.68 16.85
C GLN A 88 2.93 2.72 15.97
N VAL A 89 4.02 2.11 16.44
CA VAL A 89 5.28 2.06 15.70
C VAL A 89 5.14 1.19 14.44
N VAL A 90 4.47 0.05 14.53
CA VAL A 90 4.22 -0.81 13.35
C VAL A 90 3.38 -0.10 12.31
N LEU A 91 2.35 0.64 12.75
CA LEU A 91 1.49 1.39 11.85
C LEU A 91 2.22 2.54 11.14
N GLN A 92 3.14 3.21 11.83
CA GLN A 92 3.97 4.26 11.23
C GLN A 92 4.82 3.71 10.08
N TYR A 93 5.60 2.65 10.33
CA TYR A 93 6.41 2.03 9.27
C TYR A 93 5.56 1.46 8.12
N LEU A 94 4.36 0.95 8.42
CA LEU A 94 3.43 0.49 7.38
C LEU A 94 2.94 1.65 6.49
N GLN A 95 2.69 2.83 7.07
CA GLN A 95 2.30 4.02 6.31
C GLN A 95 3.43 4.49 5.40
N GLU A 96 4.66 4.54 5.92
CA GLU A 96 5.85 4.87 5.14
C GLU A 96 6.04 3.88 3.98
N TYR A 97 5.98 2.57 4.25
CA TYR A 97 6.09 1.55 3.21
C TYR A 97 5.00 1.68 2.13
N ARG A 98 3.76 1.96 2.52
CA ARG A 98 2.66 2.18 1.56
C ARG A 98 2.96 3.37 0.66
N HIS A 99 3.42 4.48 1.23
CA HIS A 99 3.77 5.66 0.46
C HIS A 99 4.89 5.36 -0.54
N LEU A 100 5.94 4.63 -0.12
CA LEU A 100 7.03 4.21 -1.00
C LEU A 100 6.53 3.35 -2.17
N ARG A 101 5.69 2.35 -1.87
CA ARG A 101 5.07 1.49 -2.90
C ARG A 101 4.21 2.29 -3.88
N ASP A 102 3.40 3.21 -3.37
CA ASP A 102 2.48 4.00 -4.21
C ASP A 102 3.28 4.98 -5.10
N THR A 103 4.35 5.58 -4.58
CA THR A 103 5.30 6.37 -5.37
C THR A 103 5.94 5.55 -6.49
N GLN A 104 6.42 4.33 -6.19
CA GLN A 104 6.98 3.43 -7.20
C GLN A 104 5.95 3.10 -8.30
N PHE A 105 4.72 2.78 -7.92
CA PHE A 105 3.66 2.49 -8.88
C PHE A 105 3.30 3.71 -9.75
N ALA A 106 3.25 4.91 -9.16
CA ALA A 106 2.96 6.14 -9.87
C ALA A 106 4.03 6.50 -10.93
N LEU A 107 5.29 6.09 -10.72
CA LEU A 107 6.35 6.27 -11.72
C LEU A 107 6.06 5.47 -12.99
N PHE A 108 5.71 4.19 -12.85
CA PHE A 108 5.31 3.35 -13.99
C PHE A 108 4.04 3.85 -14.67
N ASP A 109 3.02 4.25 -13.91
CA ASP A 109 1.79 4.81 -14.51
C ASP A 109 2.08 6.08 -15.32
N ARG A 110 2.93 6.99 -14.81
CA ARG A 110 3.36 8.18 -15.57
C ARG A 110 4.13 7.81 -16.83
N HIS A 111 5.05 6.87 -16.72
CA HIS A 111 5.87 6.41 -17.84
C HIS A 111 4.99 5.77 -18.92
N ALA A 112 4.12 4.81 -18.58
CA ALA A 112 3.17 4.19 -19.49
C ALA A 112 2.37 5.23 -20.30
N ARG A 113 1.82 6.24 -19.60
CA ARG A 113 1.00 7.29 -20.21
C ARG A 113 1.76 8.12 -21.23
N SER A 114 3.06 8.34 -21.03
CA SER A 114 3.89 9.08 -22.00
C SER A 114 4.00 8.38 -23.36
N PHE A 115 3.76 7.06 -23.40
CA PHE A 115 3.71 6.25 -24.62
C PHE A 115 2.30 5.86 -25.04
N GLY A 116 1.25 6.44 -24.42
CA GLY A 116 -0.15 6.08 -24.70
C GLY A 116 -0.52 4.66 -24.27
N LEU A 117 0.20 4.11 -23.29
CA LEU A 117 -0.05 2.79 -22.71
C LEU A 117 -0.74 2.92 -21.35
N THR A 118 -1.47 1.88 -20.97
CA THR A 118 -1.81 1.63 -19.56
C THR A 118 -0.64 0.96 -18.85
N THR A 119 -0.54 1.10 -17.52
CA THR A 119 0.51 0.44 -16.72
C THR A 119 0.54 -1.08 -16.94
N LYS A 120 -0.63 -1.72 -17.12
CA LYS A 120 -0.70 -3.16 -17.38
C LYS A 120 -0.17 -3.51 -18.76
N GLU A 121 -0.42 -2.69 -19.78
CA GLU A 121 0.15 -2.90 -21.11
C GLU A 121 1.67 -2.76 -21.10
N GLU A 122 2.18 -1.76 -20.39
CA GLU A 122 3.62 -1.60 -20.18
C GLU A 122 4.22 -2.82 -19.48
N PHE A 123 3.64 -3.29 -18.37
CA PHE A 123 4.15 -4.48 -17.68
C PHE A 123 4.12 -5.75 -18.55
N VAL A 124 3.08 -5.94 -19.37
CA VAL A 124 3.07 -7.04 -20.34
C VAL A 124 4.19 -6.88 -21.36
N LEU A 125 4.41 -5.67 -21.89
CA LEU A 125 5.49 -5.39 -22.83
C LEU A 125 6.86 -5.63 -22.19
N TYR A 126 7.05 -5.20 -20.94
CA TYR A 126 8.26 -5.40 -20.14
C TYR A 126 8.55 -6.91 -19.98
N MET A 127 7.57 -7.70 -19.55
CA MET A 127 7.70 -9.15 -19.40
C MET A 127 8.06 -9.86 -20.71
N LEU A 128 7.51 -9.40 -21.84
CA LEU A 128 7.80 -9.97 -23.15
C LEU A 128 9.17 -9.52 -23.69
N TRP A 129 9.64 -8.33 -23.31
CA TRP A 129 10.97 -7.83 -23.64
C TRP A 129 12.07 -8.58 -22.88
N GLU A 130 11.86 -8.85 -21.58
CA GLU A 130 12.78 -9.66 -20.75
C GLU A 130 12.88 -11.13 -21.19
N SER A 131 11.89 -11.65 -21.93
CA SER A 131 11.80 -13.06 -22.29
C SER A 131 11.84 -13.26 -23.81
N PRO A 132 13.03 -13.42 -24.42
CA PRO A 132 13.16 -13.61 -25.87
C PRO A 132 12.38 -14.81 -26.42
N VAL A 133 12.22 -15.86 -25.61
CA VAL A 133 11.47 -17.07 -25.97
C VAL A 133 9.94 -16.86 -25.91
N GLY A 134 9.48 -15.78 -25.29
CA GLY A 134 8.08 -15.49 -25.03
C GLY A 134 7.61 -15.89 -23.63
N GLN A 135 6.33 -15.66 -23.38
CA GLN A 135 5.66 -15.92 -22.10
C GLN A 135 4.29 -16.56 -22.36
N ARG A 136 3.85 -17.46 -21.48
CA ARG A 136 2.46 -17.94 -21.54
C ARG A 136 1.55 -16.88 -20.96
N GLN A 137 0.36 -16.71 -21.54
CA GLN A 137 -0.63 -15.79 -20.99
C GLN A 137 -1.01 -16.13 -19.54
N ALA A 138 -1.02 -17.41 -19.17
CA ALA A 138 -1.27 -17.85 -17.80
C ALA A 138 -0.21 -17.32 -16.81
N ASP A 139 1.05 -17.34 -17.21
CA ASP A 139 2.17 -16.85 -16.37
C ASP A 139 2.11 -15.34 -16.23
N ILE A 140 1.74 -14.62 -17.30
CA ILE A 140 1.46 -13.19 -17.26
C ILE A 140 0.27 -12.87 -16.34
N CYS A 141 -0.83 -13.63 -16.44
CA CYS A 141 -1.99 -13.46 -15.56
C CYS A 141 -1.62 -13.62 -14.09
N ALA A 142 -0.83 -14.67 -13.78
CA ALA A 142 -0.37 -14.96 -12.42
C ALA A 142 0.56 -13.86 -11.89
N ARG A 143 1.55 -13.42 -12.68
CA ARG A 143 2.53 -12.39 -12.25
C ARG A 143 1.88 -11.02 -12.04
N LEU A 144 0.91 -10.64 -12.88
CA LEU A 144 0.26 -9.33 -12.82
C LEU A 144 -1.05 -9.30 -12.03
N SER A 145 -1.45 -10.43 -11.43
CA SER A 145 -2.76 -10.62 -10.80
C SER A 145 -3.90 -10.10 -11.69
N ALA A 146 -3.83 -10.42 -12.98
CA ALA A 146 -4.73 -9.91 -14.01
C ALA A 146 -5.64 -11.03 -14.54
N THR A 147 -6.86 -10.67 -14.93
CA THR A 147 -7.81 -11.63 -15.51
C THR A 147 -7.35 -12.09 -16.89
N LYS A 148 -7.76 -13.30 -17.28
CA LYS A 148 -7.50 -13.85 -18.62
C LYS A 148 -8.03 -12.93 -19.72
N GLN A 149 -9.17 -12.28 -19.49
CA GLN A 149 -9.77 -11.31 -20.42
C GLN A 149 -8.86 -10.11 -20.61
N THR A 150 -8.29 -9.57 -19.53
CA THR A 150 -7.37 -8.43 -19.58
C THR A 150 -6.12 -8.76 -20.37
N ILE A 151 -5.44 -9.87 -20.03
CA ILE A 151 -4.21 -10.28 -20.73
C ILE A 151 -4.49 -10.67 -22.18
N SER A 152 -5.60 -11.33 -22.47
CA SER A 152 -6.02 -11.65 -23.83
C SER A 152 -6.24 -10.38 -24.66
N SER A 153 -6.89 -9.35 -24.09
CA SER A 153 -7.11 -8.06 -24.75
C SER A 153 -5.78 -7.36 -25.07
N ILE A 154 -4.88 -7.28 -24.09
CA ILE A 154 -3.55 -6.65 -24.26
C ILE A 154 -2.74 -7.38 -25.33
N THR A 155 -2.64 -8.71 -25.23
CA THR A 155 -1.86 -9.50 -26.19
C THR A 155 -2.45 -9.47 -27.59
N LYS A 156 -3.78 -9.43 -27.73
CA LYS A 156 -4.47 -9.23 -29.00
C LYS A 156 -4.17 -7.85 -29.60
N LYS A 157 -4.17 -6.78 -28.80
CA LYS A 157 -3.80 -5.43 -29.24
C LYS A 157 -2.37 -5.40 -29.78
N LEU A 158 -1.40 -5.96 -29.03
CA LEU A 158 0.00 -6.05 -29.46
C LEU A 158 0.15 -6.88 -30.75
N TRP A 159 -0.62 -7.97 -30.88
CA TRP A 159 -0.63 -8.78 -32.10
C TRP A 159 -1.19 -8.02 -33.31
N GLN A 160 -2.33 -7.32 -33.15
CA GLN A 160 -2.93 -6.49 -34.20
C GLN A 160 -2.01 -5.36 -34.67
N GLN A 161 -1.19 -4.81 -33.78
CA GLN A 161 -0.19 -3.79 -34.11
C GLN A 161 1.08 -4.37 -34.77
N GLY A 162 1.19 -5.71 -34.85
CA GLY A 162 2.35 -6.42 -35.36
C GLY A 162 3.53 -6.47 -34.39
N TYR A 163 3.31 -6.19 -33.10
CA TYR A 163 4.33 -6.20 -32.06
C TYR A 163 4.50 -7.58 -31.41
N ALA A 164 3.43 -8.37 -31.34
CA ALA A 164 3.48 -9.72 -30.78
C ALA A 164 3.07 -10.78 -31.79
N GLU A 165 3.56 -12.00 -31.60
CA GLU A 165 3.16 -13.19 -32.35
C GLU A 165 2.95 -14.38 -31.41
N MET A 166 2.13 -15.33 -31.85
CA MET A 166 1.98 -16.61 -31.15
C MET A 166 3.04 -17.58 -31.64
N ALA A 167 3.80 -18.15 -30.72
CA ALA A 167 4.75 -19.21 -30.98
C ALA A 167 4.32 -20.51 -30.29
N GLU A 168 4.67 -21.65 -30.87
CA GLU A 168 4.56 -22.94 -30.19
C GLU A 168 5.64 -23.04 -29.09
N ASP A 169 5.26 -23.56 -27.94
CA ASP A 169 6.21 -23.95 -26.91
C ASP A 169 6.97 -25.20 -27.36
N SER A 170 8.31 -25.12 -27.40
CA SER A 170 9.17 -26.23 -27.83
C SER A 170 9.06 -27.47 -26.95
N HIS A 171 8.57 -27.34 -25.71
CA HIS A 171 8.45 -28.44 -24.76
C HIS A 171 7.03 -29.04 -24.71
N ASP A 172 6.00 -28.29 -25.11
CA ASP A 172 4.61 -28.77 -25.19
C ASP A 172 3.85 -27.94 -26.23
N ARG A 173 3.77 -28.45 -27.47
CA ARG A 173 3.12 -27.76 -28.61
C ARG A 173 1.65 -27.39 -28.37
N ARG A 174 1.01 -27.95 -27.34
CA ARG A 174 -0.35 -27.55 -26.91
C ARG A 174 -0.37 -26.20 -26.20
N ARG A 175 0.79 -25.70 -25.77
CA ARG A 175 0.97 -24.42 -25.07
C ARG A 175 1.42 -23.37 -26.07
N LYS A 176 0.66 -22.27 -26.12
CA LYS A 176 0.97 -21.11 -26.96
C LYS A 176 1.73 -20.07 -26.14
N LEU A 177 2.86 -19.64 -26.65
CA LEU A 177 3.66 -18.54 -26.13
C LEU A 177 3.31 -17.27 -26.87
N VAL A 178 3.27 -16.16 -26.15
CA VAL A 178 3.28 -14.82 -26.73
C VAL A 178 4.72 -14.34 -26.73
N ARG A 179 5.25 -13.90 -27.88
CA ARG A 179 6.59 -13.31 -27.97
C ARG A 179 6.58 -12.07 -28.84
N LEU A 180 7.57 -11.21 -28.67
CA LEU A 180 7.73 -10.03 -29.52
C LEU A 180 8.25 -10.42 -30.91
N THR A 181 7.67 -9.79 -31.94
CA THR A 181 8.23 -9.80 -33.30
C THR A 181 9.49 -8.92 -33.33
N ALA A 182 10.21 -8.86 -34.46
CA ALA A 182 11.29 -7.89 -34.62
C ALA A 182 10.80 -6.43 -34.46
N LYS A 183 9.63 -6.12 -35.04
CA LYS A 183 8.97 -4.81 -34.89
C LYS A 183 8.60 -4.54 -33.43
N GLY A 184 8.06 -5.54 -32.74
CA GLY A 184 7.71 -5.44 -31.33
C GLY A 184 8.91 -5.27 -30.42
N ARG A 185 10.03 -5.92 -30.72
CA ARG A 185 11.30 -5.72 -29.99
C ARG A 185 11.84 -4.32 -30.19
N ALA A 186 11.80 -3.77 -31.40
CA ALA A 186 12.21 -2.39 -31.65
C ALA A 186 11.33 -1.39 -30.88
N TYR A 187 10.00 -1.62 -30.88
CA TYR A 187 9.07 -0.80 -30.09
C TYR A 187 9.32 -0.94 -28.58
N ALA A 188 9.43 -2.16 -28.07
CA ALA A 188 9.74 -2.41 -26.67
C ALA A 188 11.10 -1.83 -26.27
N GLN A 189 12.10 -1.84 -27.15
CA GLN A 189 13.40 -1.21 -26.87
C GLN A 189 13.25 0.30 -26.67
N GLN A 190 12.40 0.97 -27.44
CA GLN A 190 12.15 2.41 -27.30
C GLN A 190 11.39 2.75 -26.02
N VAL A 191 10.41 1.91 -25.65
CA VAL A 191 9.53 2.14 -24.50
C VAL A 191 10.16 1.64 -23.19
N ILE A 192 10.58 0.38 -23.16
CA ILE A 192 10.97 -0.34 -21.93
C ILE A 192 12.42 -0.06 -21.54
N ALA A 193 13.35 0.02 -22.50
CA ALA A 193 14.77 0.13 -22.14
C ALA A 193 15.11 1.37 -21.28
N PRO A 194 14.53 2.57 -21.51
CA PRO A 194 14.74 3.71 -20.63
C PRO A 194 14.23 3.48 -19.19
N ALA A 195 13.05 2.89 -19.03
CA ALA A 195 12.50 2.56 -17.72
C ALA A 195 13.35 1.49 -17.02
N ALA A 196 13.73 0.42 -17.73
CA ALA A 196 14.59 -0.63 -17.22
C ALA A 196 15.96 -0.08 -16.77
N GLN A 197 16.56 0.83 -17.54
CA GLN A 197 17.82 1.47 -17.17
C GLN A 197 17.65 2.34 -15.92
N ALA A 198 16.56 3.12 -15.82
CA ALA A 198 16.28 3.91 -14.63
C ALA A 198 16.10 3.04 -13.37
N GLU A 199 15.46 1.87 -13.48
CA GLU A 199 15.36 0.90 -12.39
C GLU A 199 16.71 0.30 -12.02
N ILE A 200 17.54 -0.06 -13.01
CA ILE A 200 18.90 -0.57 -12.81
C ILE A 200 19.75 0.47 -12.09
N ASP A 201 19.74 1.72 -12.54
CA ASP A 201 20.53 2.81 -11.96
C ASP A 201 20.08 3.11 -10.52
N ALA A 202 18.76 3.11 -10.26
CA ALA A 202 18.21 3.29 -8.93
C ALA A 202 18.62 2.16 -7.97
N MET A 203 18.64 0.91 -8.44
CA MET A 203 19.12 -0.23 -7.65
C MET A 203 20.64 -0.18 -7.44
N ALA A 204 21.41 0.19 -8.47
CA ALA A 204 22.87 0.27 -8.45
C ALA A 204 23.41 1.43 -7.57
N ALA A 205 22.57 2.41 -7.23
CA ALA A 205 22.89 3.44 -6.24
C ALA A 205 23.02 2.90 -4.81
N LEU A 206 22.51 1.69 -4.54
CA LEU A 206 22.65 0.99 -3.27
C LEU A 206 23.92 0.14 -3.23
N SER A 207 24.54 -0.01 -2.06
CA SER A 207 25.62 -0.96 -1.88
C SER A 207 25.14 -2.41 -2.06
N PRO A 208 26.03 -3.38 -2.35
CA PRO A 208 25.66 -4.79 -2.44
C PRO A 208 24.95 -5.34 -1.20
N ALA A 209 25.32 -4.87 -0.01
CA ALA A 209 24.67 -5.25 1.24
C ALA A 209 23.25 -4.68 1.33
N GLU A 210 23.05 -3.42 0.94
CA GLU A 210 21.73 -2.78 0.92
C GLU A 210 20.80 -3.41 -0.11
N MET A 211 21.28 -3.71 -1.33
CA MET A 211 20.51 -4.42 -2.36
C MET A 211 20.01 -5.79 -1.85
N ALA A 212 20.90 -6.55 -1.22
CA ALA A 212 20.57 -7.85 -0.64
C ALA A 212 19.56 -7.72 0.49
N GLU A 213 19.73 -6.73 1.38
CA GLU A 213 18.85 -6.52 2.52
C GLU A 213 17.47 -6.02 2.09
N LEU A 214 17.39 -5.05 1.17
CA LEU A 214 16.14 -4.57 0.58
C LEU A 214 15.35 -5.73 -0.04
N THR A 215 16.03 -6.57 -0.82
CA THR A 215 15.41 -7.74 -1.45
C THR A 215 14.94 -8.76 -0.41
N ARG A 216 15.74 -9.01 0.64
CA ARG A 216 15.40 -9.96 1.71
C ARG A 216 14.20 -9.50 2.53
N LEU A 217 14.18 -8.22 2.94
CA LEU A 217 13.10 -7.63 3.72
C LEU A 217 11.80 -7.54 2.92
N THR A 218 11.87 -7.05 1.67
CA THR A 218 10.70 -6.98 0.77
C THR A 218 10.12 -8.37 0.52
N ARG A 219 10.96 -9.39 0.31
CA ARG A 219 10.51 -10.79 0.16
C ARG A 219 9.84 -11.31 1.42
N LEU A 220 10.41 -11.05 2.59
CA LEU A 220 9.84 -11.46 3.87
C LEU A 220 8.47 -10.80 4.09
N PHE A 221 8.38 -9.48 3.88
CA PHE A 221 7.14 -8.73 4.04
C PHE A 221 6.06 -9.22 3.09
N SER A 222 6.38 -9.38 1.79
CA SER A 222 5.46 -9.94 0.79
C SER A 222 4.97 -11.33 1.17
N LYS A 223 5.85 -12.23 1.64
CA LYS A 223 5.45 -13.57 2.10
C LYS A 223 4.45 -13.52 3.25
N GLN A 224 4.63 -12.60 4.21
CA GLN A 224 3.70 -12.47 5.33
C GLN A 224 2.38 -11.85 4.89
N MET A 225 2.40 -10.84 4.00
CA MET A 225 1.18 -10.29 3.41
C MET A 225 0.38 -11.38 2.68
N THR A 226 1.01 -12.17 1.81
CA THR A 226 0.32 -13.28 1.12
C THR A 226 -0.39 -14.20 2.10
N ARG A 227 0.31 -14.66 3.15
CA ARG A 227 -0.29 -15.53 4.17
C ARG A 227 -1.49 -14.90 4.86
N THR A 228 -1.39 -13.64 5.27
CA THR A 228 -2.49 -12.94 5.94
C THR A 228 -3.68 -12.72 5.01
N PHE A 229 -3.44 -12.38 3.74
CA PHE A 229 -4.51 -12.18 2.76
C PHE A 229 -5.18 -13.50 2.33
N ASP A 230 -4.42 -14.59 2.19
CA ASP A 230 -4.97 -15.91 1.88
C ASP A 230 -5.89 -16.39 3.01
N ALA A 231 -5.52 -16.14 4.27
CA ALA A 231 -6.38 -16.45 5.42
C ALA A 231 -7.71 -15.69 5.37
N LEU A 232 -7.71 -14.42 4.94
CA LEU A 232 -8.94 -13.63 4.73
C LEU A 232 -9.83 -14.19 3.63
N GLN A 233 -9.24 -14.75 2.55
CA GLN A 233 -10.02 -15.35 1.46
C GLN A 233 -10.64 -16.69 1.87
N SER A 234 -9.90 -17.51 2.62
CA SER A 234 -10.39 -18.78 3.15
C SER A 234 -11.52 -18.59 4.16
N ALA A 235 -11.44 -17.56 5.01
CA ALA A 235 -12.50 -17.23 5.98
C ALA A 235 -13.82 -16.77 5.32
N LYS A 236 -13.77 -16.23 4.08
CA LYS A 236 -14.96 -15.82 3.31
C LYS A 236 -15.65 -16.98 2.56
N LYS A 237 -15.04 -18.15 2.49
CA LYS A 237 -15.58 -19.33 1.78
C LYS A 237 -16.38 -20.27 2.70
N ILE A 238 -16.46 -19.97 3.99
CA ILE A 238 -17.27 -20.65 5.01
C ILE A 238 -18.51 -19.78 5.24
#